data_AF-A0A2D5GR54-F1
#
_entry.id   AF-A0A2D5GR54-F1
#
_cell.length_a   1.000
_cell.length_b   1.000
_cell.length_c   1.000
_cell.angle_alpha   90.00
_cell.angle_beta   90.00
_cell.angle_gamma   90.00
#
_symmetry.space_group_name_H-M   'P 1'
#
loop_
_entity.id
_entity.type
_entity.pdbx_description
1 polymer ?
#
loop_
_entity_poly.entity_id
_entity_poly.type
_entity_poly.pdbx_seq_one_letter_code
_entity_poly.pdbx_strand_id
1 'polypeptide(L)'
;MFESREIAVIAFGCLGTLICLSMIIEKNTQKIPNWLNLSGIICGIVIAIVDGQWSLHLTGFFLAFLTGIFFLKLGISAAGLVKLLMAAGTIAGPVIPIMTLVLFLLFWGVARSIESWQVHAIWMQRNLPVRIA
;
A
#
# COMPACT_ATOMS: atom_id res chain seq x y z
N MET A 1 -23.54 17.50 -13.37
CA MET A 1 -22.94 16.21 -13.76
C MET A 1 -21.46 16.49 -13.90
N PHE A 2 -20.63 16.05 -12.94
CA PHE A 2 -19.19 16.31 -12.96
C PHE A 2 -18.54 15.51 -14.09
N GLU A 3 -17.54 16.09 -14.75
CA GLU A 3 -16.74 15.31 -15.71
C GLU A 3 -15.86 14.30 -14.97
N SER A 4 -15.62 13.14 -15.58
CA SER A 4 -14.80 12.06 -15.00
C SER A 4 -13.40 12.52 -14.55
N ARG A 5 -12.87 13.57 -15.17
CA ARG A 5 -11.59 14.18 -14.82
C ARG A 5 -11.63 14.93 -13.49
N GLU A 6 -12.72 15.64 -13.21
CA GLU A 6 -12.88 16.43 -11.99
C GLU A 6 -12.99 15.52 -10.77
N ILE A 7 -13.75 14.43 -10.90
CA ILE A 7 -13.90 13.41 -9.86
C ILE A 7 -12.55 12.75 -9.54
N ALA A 8 -11.76 12.44 -10.57
CA ALA A 8 -10.43 11.87 -10.38
C ALA A 8 -9.49 12.84 -9.61
N VAL A 9 -9.48 14.13 -9.96
CA VAL A 9 -8.67 15.14 -9.26
C VAL A 9 -9.09 15.26 -7.80
N ILE A 10 -10.39 15.27 -7.52
CA ILE A 10 -10.92 15.28 -6.15
C ILE A 10 -10.48 14.03 -5.39
N ALA A 11 -10.63 12.84 -5.99
CA ALA A 11 -10.25 11.58 -5.38
C ALA A 11 -8.74 11.54 -5.04
N PHE A 12 -7.87 11.96 -5.96
CA PHE A 12 -6.42 12.05 -5.69
C PHE A 12 -6.08 13.08 -4.63
N GLY A 13 -6.77 14.23 -4.61
CA GLY A 13 -6.62 15.24 -3.56
C GLY A 13 -7.00 14.71 -2.17
N CYS A 14 -8.15 14.03 -2.07
CA CYS A 14 -8.61 13.37 -0.85
C CYS A 14 -7.64 12.27 -0.38
N LEU A 15 -7.12 11.48 -1.32
CA LEU A 15 -6.18 10.40 -1.01
C LEU A 15 -4.84 10.96 -0.54
N GLY A 16 -4.32 11.99 -1.20
CA GLY A 16 -3.08 12.68 -0.82
C GLY A 16 -3.20 13.33 0.56
N THR A 17 -4.30 14.03 0.83
CA THR A 17 -4.55 14.64 2.15
C THR A 17 -4.69 13.58 3.25
N LEU A 18 -5.40 12.48 2.99
CA LEU A 18 -5.52 11.37 3.94
C LEU A 18 -4.15 10.77 4.29
N ILE A 19 -3.31 10.50 3.29
CA ILE A 19 -1.95 9.96 3.50
C ILE A 19 -1.09 10.95 4.28
N CYS A 20 -1.04 12.22 3.87
CA CYS A 20 -0.24 13.24 4.56
C CYS A 20 -0.66 13.39 6.03
N LEU A 21 -1.97 13.46 6.31
CA LEU A 21 -2.47 13.54 7.68
C LEU A 21 -2.13 12.28 8.48
N SER A 22 -2.24 11.10 7.86
CA SER A 22 -1.90 9.84 8.52
C SER A 22 -0.42 9.80 8.92
N MET A 23 0.49 10.25 8.05
CA MET A 23 1.92 10.32 8.33
C MET A 23 2.25 11.30 9.46
N ILE A 24 1.63 12.49 9.43
CA ILE A 24 1.82 13.51 10.48
C ILE A 24 1.34 12.98 11.84
N ILE A 25 0.16 12.37 11.88
CA ILE A 25 -0.43 11.84 13.11
C ILE A 25 0.36 10.63 13.60
N GLU A 26 0.74 9.71 12.72
CA GLU A 26 1.53 8.53 13.08
C GLU A 26 2.90 8.94 13.63
N LYS A 27 3.56 9.94 13.04
CA LYS A 27 4.81 10.49 13.58
C LYS A 27 4.65 10.99 15.02
N ASN A 28 3.54 11.68 15.31
CA ASN A 28 3.31 12.30 16.61
C ASN A 28 2.75 11.33 17.67
N THR A 29 1.97 10.34 17.26
CA THR A 29 1.19 9.49 18.17
C THR A 29 1.53 8.00 18.09
N GLN A 30 2.44 7.62 17.17
CA GLN A 30 2.85 6.25 16.87
C GLN A 30 1.70 5.32 16.44
N LYS A 31 0.52 5.88 16.15
CA LYS A 31 -0.69 5.13 15.78
C LYS A 31 -1.49 5.91 14.76
N ILE A 32 -2.08 5.19 13.81
CA ILE A 32 -3.07 5.77 12.89
C ILE A 32 -4.45 5.67 13.55
N PRO A 33 -5.14 6.79 13.84
CA PRO A 33 -6.41 6.76 14.52
C PRO A 33 -7.52 6.19 13.64
N ASN A 34 -8.46 5.45 14.25
CA ASN A 34 -9.58 4.84 13.52
C ASN A 34 -10.52 5.88 12.89
N TRP A 35 -10.66 7.06 13.50
CA TRP A 35 -11.52 8.12 12.97
C TRP A 35 -11.02 8.67 11.63
N LEU A 36 -9.69 8.72 11.43
CA LEU A 36 -9.11 9.15 10.16
C LEU A 36 -9.39 8.12 9.06
N ASN A 37 -9.17 6.83 9.35
CA ASN A 37 -9.49 5.76 8.42
C ASN A 37 -10.99 5.74 8.05
N LEU A 38 -11.86 5.96 9.04
CA LEU A 38 -13.30 6.05 8.82
C LEU A 38 -13.65 7.23 7.91
N SER A 39 -13.05 8.40 8.12
CA SER A 39 -13.27 9.56 7.24
C SER A 39 -12.87 9.29 5.79
N GLY A 40 -11.78 8.55 5.56
CA GLY A 40 -11.36 8.16 4.22
C GLY A 40 -12.34 7.20 3.55
N ILE A 41 -12.87 6.21 4.28
CA ILE A 41 -13.91 5.30 3.76
C ILE A 41 -15.18 6.08 3.42
N ILE A 42 -15.63 6.98 4.29
CA ILE A 42 -16.82 7.82 4.04
C ILE A 42 -16.60 8.68 2.80
N CYS A 43 -15.42 9.28 2.66
CA CYS A 43 -15.07 10.06 1.47
C CYS A 43 -15.15 9.21 0.19
N GLY A 44 -14.61 8.00 0.20
CA GLY A 44 -14.72 7.08 -0.94
C GLY A 44 -16.17 6.68 -1.26
N ILE A 45 -17.03 6.52 -0.25
CA ILE A 45 -18.47 6.27 -0.45
C ILE A 45 -19.15 7.48 -1.11
N VAL A 46 -18.83 8.70 -0.68
CA VAL A 46 -19.36 9.92 -1.31
C VAL A 46 -18.93 10.00 -2.78
N ILE A 47 -17.68 9.67 -3.08
CA ILE A 47 -17.18 9.62 -4.46
C ILE A 47 -17.94 8.56 -5.27
N ALA A 48 -18.16 7.36 -4.71
CA ALA A 48 -18.92 6.29 -5.35
C ALA A 48 -20.38 6.66 -5.66
N ILE A 49 -20.99 7.49 -4.82
CA ILE A 49 -22.34 8.04 -5.05
C ILE A 49 -22.31 9.04 -6.22
N VAL A 50 -21.28 9.89 -6.27
CA VAL A 50 -21.17 10.98 -7.26
C VAL A 50 -20.83 10.44 -8.66
N ASP A 51 -19.95 9.45 -8.77
CA ASP A 51 -19.54 8.88 -10.05
C ASP A 51 -20.40 7.68 -10.50
N GLY A 52 -21.20 7.14 -9.60
CA GLY A 52 -22.10 6.00 -9.84
C GLY A 52 -21.40 4.65 -9.96
N GLN A 53 -20.08 4.56 -9.73
CA GLN A 53 -19.27 3.36 -9.93
C GLN A 53 -19.06 2.55 -8.65
N TRP A 54 -20.15 2.18 -8.00
CA TRP A 54 -20.12 1.40 -6.75
C TRP A 54 -19.26 0.13 -6.80
N SER A 55 -19.32 -0.60 -7.92
CA SER A 55 -18.55 -1.83 -8.10
C SER A 55 -17.04 -1.58 -8.03
N LEU A 56 -16.56 -0.46 -8.59
CA LEU A 56 -15.15 -0.10 -8.59
C LEU A 56 -14.66 0.20 -7.18
N HIS A 57 -15.40 1.01 -6.42
CA HIS A 57 -15.04 1.40 -5.05
C HIS A 57 -15.15 0.24 -4.07
N LEU A 58 -16.17 -0.61 -4.19
CA LEU A 58 -16.31 -1.83 -3.38
C LEU A 58 -15.19 -2.83 -3.68
N THR A 59 -14.86 -3.04 -4.96
CA THR A 59 -13.74 -3.92 -5.35
C THR A 59 -12.43 -3.39 -4.80
N GLY A 60 -12.23 -2.07 -4.83
CA GLY A 60 -11.08 -1.42 -4.22
C GLY A 60 -10.98 -1.65 -2.71
N PHE A 61 -12.08 -1.48 -1.98
CA PHE A 61 -12.15 -1.77 -0.55
C PHE A 61 -11.79 -3.23 -0.22
N PHE A 62 -12.40 -4.20 -0.92
CA PHE A 62 -12.15 -5.62 -0.66
C PHE A 62 -10.74 -6.04 -1.04
N LEU A 63 -10.22 -5.60 -2.19
CA LEU A 63 -8.83 -5.90 -2.57
C LEU A 63 -7.83 -5.27 -1.60
N ALA A 64 -8.10 -4.06 -1.12
CA ALA A 64 -7.29 -3.42 -0.10
C ALA A 64 -7.33 -4.17 1.24
N PHE A 65 -8.49 -4.67 1.65
CA PHE A 65 -8.60 -5.53 2.83
C PHE A 65 -7.79 -6.81 2.67
N LEU A 66 -7.96 -7.53 1.55
CA LEU A 66 -7.23 -8.78 1.29
C LEU A 66 -5.72 -8.56 1.24
N THR A 67 -5.28 -7.51 0.54
CA THR A 67 -3.86 -7.13 0.43
C THR A 67 -3.29 -6.73 1.78
N GLY A 68 -4.03 -5.94 2.57
CA GLY A 68 -3.60 -5.53 3.89
C GLY A 68 -3.54 -6.69 4.89
N ILE A 69 -4.51 -7.61 4.86
CA ILE A 69 -4.46 -8.84 5.67
C ILE A 69 -3.29 -9.73 5.27
N PHE A 70 -2.98 -9.81 3.98
CA PHE A 70 -1.79 -10.52 3.50
C PHE A 70 -0.50 -9.92 4.09
N PHE A 71 -0.33 -8.59 4.04
CA PHE A 71 0.82 -7.93 4.65
C PHE A 71 0.86 -8.03 6.18
N LEU A 72 -0.29 -8.01 6.84
CA LEU A 72 -0.39 -8.21 8.29
C LEU A 72 0.07 -9.62 8.68
N LYS A 73 -0.34 -10.65 7.93
CA LYS A 73 0.09 -12.04 8.16
C LYS A 73 1.58 -12.26 7.93
N LEU A 74 2.19 -11.51 7.00
CA LEU A 74 3.63 -11.53 6.78
C LEU A 74 4.42 -10.74 7.84
N GLY A 75 3.76 -10.05 8.76
CA GLY A 75 4.41 -9.22 9.78
C GLY A 75 5.02 -7.92 9.24
N ILE A 76 4.64 -7.51 8.03
CA ILE A 76 5.22 -6.37 7.32
C ILE A 76 4.42 -5.08 7.57
N SER A 77 3.13 -5.23 7.87
CA SER A 77 2.21 -4.11 8.06
C SER A 77 1.55 -4.15 9.44
N ALA A 78 1.29 -2.97 10.00
CA ALA A 78 0.43 -2.81 11.18
C ALA A 78 -1.05 -2.75 10.79
N ALA A 79 -1.93 -3.08 11.73
CA ALA A 79 -3.39 -3.03 11.52
C ALA A 79 -3.91 -1.63 11.16
N GLY A 80 -3.21 -0.56 11.58
CA GLY A 80 -3.54 0.82 11.19
C GLY A 80 -3.39 1.07 9.69
N LEU A 81 -2.29 0.60 9.11
CA LEU A 81 -1.99 0.73 7.68
C LEU A 81 -2.95 -0.09 6.81
N VAL A 82 -3.42 -1.24 7.29
CA VAL A 82 -4.45 -2.04 6.61
C VAL A 82 -5.74 -1.22 6.44
N LYS A 83 -6.19 -0.54 7.50
CA LYS A 83 -7.39 0.30 7.45
C LYS A 83 -7.20 1.53 6.56
N LEU A 84 -6.00 2.11 6.56
CA LEU A 84 -5.65 3.22 5.67
C LEU A 84 -5.66 2.76 4.20
N LEU A 85 -5.12 1.57 3.92
CA LEU A 85 -5.15 0.97 2.59
C LEU A 85 -6.59 0.70 2.13
N MET A 86 -7.46 0.23 3.03
CA MET A 86 -8.90 0.07 2.76
C MET A 86 -9.54 1.40 2.39
N ALA A 87 -9.28 2.46 3.14
CA ALA A 87 -9.78 3.80 2.82
C ALA A 87 -9.27 4.29 1.46
N ALA A 88 -7.99 4.10 1.16
CA ALA A 88 -7.39 4.45 -0.13
C ALA A 88 -8.00 3.63 -1.29
N GLY A 89 -8.24 2.34 -1.08
CA GLY A 89 -8.91 1.45 -2.02
C GLY A 89 -10.37 1.85 -2.26
N THR A 90 -11.09 2.32 -1.24
CA THR A 90 -12.44 2.87 -1.43
C THR A 90 -12.42 4.18 -2.21
N ILE A 91 -11.40 5.03 -2.07
CA ILE A 91 -11.35 6.33 -2.76
C ILE A 91 -10.94 6.19 -4.23
N ALA A 92 -9.85 5.47 -4.50
CA ALA A 92 -9.26 5.37 -5.84
C ALA A 92 -9.49 4.02 -6.53
N GLY A 93 -10.29 3.14 -5.91
CA GLY A 93 -10.62 1.84 -6.45
C GLY A 93 -9.48 0.81 -6.34
N PRO A 94 -9.55 -0.27 -7.15
CA PRO A 94 -8.68 -1.44 -7.01
C PRO A 94 -7.22 -1.19 -7.43
N VAL A 95 -6.95 -0.08 -8.13
CA VAL A 95 -5.62 0.23 -8.65
C VAL A 95 -4.60 0.38 -7.53
N ILE A 96 -4.96 1.09 -6.45
CA ILE A 96 -4.05 1.33 -5.32
C ILE A 96 -3.61 0.04 -4.62
N PRO A 97 -4.52 -0.86 -4.19
CA PRO A 97 -4.09 -2.11 -3.55
C PRO A 97 -3.34 -3.03 -4.50
N ILE A 98 -3.71 -3.10 -5.78
CA ILE A 98 -2.96 -3.88 -6.79
C ILE A 98 -1.55 -3.33 -6.95
N MET A 99 -1.39 -2.01 -7.14
CA MET A 99 -0.08 -1.37 -7.26
C MET A 99 0.78 -1.58 -6.01
N THR A 100 0.17 -1.49 -4.83
CA THR A 100 0.87 -1.76 -3.57
C THR A 100 1.39 -3.18 -3.52
N LEU A 101 0.58 -4.17 -3.91
CA LEU A 101 0.98 -5.57 -3.99
C LEU A 101 2.09 -5.80 -5.03
N VAL A 102 1.94 -5.26 -6.23
CA VAL A 102 2.93 -5.41 -7.33
C VAL A 102 4.27 -4.81 -6.93
N LEU A 103 4.26 -3.58 -6.41
CA LEU A 103 5.48 -2.93 -5.93
C LEU A 103 6.12 -3.75 -4.81
N PHE A 104 5.33 -4.22 -3.85
CA PHE A 104 5.83 -5.09 -2.79
C PHE A 104 6.52 -6.34 -3.34
N LEU A 105 5.87 -7.06 -4.26
CA LEU A 105 6.44 -8.28 -4.85
C LEU A 105 7.72 -8.01 -5.63
N LEU A 106 7.79 -6.88 -6.36
CA LEU A 106 8.99 -6.47 -7.09
C LEU A 106 10.15 -6.18 -6.13
N PHE A 107 9.94 -5.35 -5.11
CA PHE A 107 10.98 -5.02 -4.14
C PHE A 107 11.40 -6.23 -3.30
N TRP A 108 10.45 -7.08 -2.91
CA TRP A 108 10.73 -8.32 -2.19
C TRP A 108 11.55 -9.30 -3.03
N GLY A 109 11.21 -9.45 -4.32
CA GLY A 109 11.96 -10.30 -5.25
C GLY A 109 13.39 -9.79 -5.48
N VAL A 110 13.56 -8.48 -5.64
CA VAL A 110 14.89 -7.85 -5.77
C VAL A 110 15.72 -8.04 -4.50
N ALA A 111 15.13 -7.85 -3.32
CA ALA A 111 15.84 -8.04 -2.04
C ALA A 111 16.40 -9.47 -1.90
N ARG A 112 15.57 -10.49 -2.19
CA ARG A 112 16.03 -11.89 -2.16
C ARG A 112 17.10 -12.22 -3.20
N SER A 113 17.01 -11.62 -4.39
CA SER A 113 18.04 -11.78 -5.41
C SER A 113 19.38 -11.29 -4.87
N ILE A 114 19.42 -10.08 -4.29
CA ILE A 114 20.65 -9.49 -3.73
C ILE A 114 21.23 -10.38 -2.62
N GLU A 115 20.41 -10.90 -1.70
CA GLU A 115 20.87 -11.84 -0.65
C GLU A 115 21.53 -13.08 -1.26
N SER A 116 20.95 -13.66 -2.32
CA SER A 116 21.52 -14.84 -2.98
C SER A 116 22.89 -14.57 -3.62
N TRP A 117 23.06 -13.40 -4.24
CA TRP A 117 24.36 -12.96 -4.79
C TRP A 117 25.40 -12.73 -3.71
N GLN A 118 25.01 -12.15 -2.56
CA GLN A 118 25.91 -11.95 -1.43
C GLN A 118 26.38 -13.29 -0.84
N VAL A 119 25.47 -14.24 -0.63
CA VAL A 119 25.82 -15.59 -0.15
C VAL A 119 26.76 -16.29 -1.11
N HIS A 120 26.51 -16.18 -2.42
CA HIS A 120 27.35 -16.78 -3.45
C HIS A 120 28.75 -16.15 -3.50
N ALA A 121 28.86 -14.83 -3.37
CA ALA A 121 30.13 -14.12 -3.32
C ALA A 121 30.97 -14.52 -2.09
N ILE A 122 30.34 -14.67 -0.91
CA ILE A 122 31.02 -15.14 0.31
C ILE A 122 31.51 -16.59 0.14
N TRP A 123 30.72 -17.45 -0.49
CA TRP A 123 31.12 -18.83 -0.77
C TRP A 123 32.33 -18.89 -1.71
N MET A 124 32.34 -18.07 -2.78
CA MET A 124 33.49 -17.98 -3.67
C MET A 124 34.75 -17.49 -2.96
N GLN A 125 34.65 -16.50 -2.07
CA GLN A 125 35.80 -16.02 -1.28
C GLN A 125 36.38 -17.08 -0.34
N ARG A 126 35.52 -17.91 0.27
CA ARG A 126 35.98 -18.98 1.18
C ARG A 126 36.59 -20.18 0.47
N ASN A 127 36.21 -20.43 -0.78
CA ASN A 127 36.64 -21.61 -1.54
C ASN A 127 37.66 -21.29 -2.64
N LEU A 128 38.15 -20.06 -2.72
CA LEU A 128 39.33 -19.75 -3.53
C LEU A 128 40.53 -20.48 -2.91
N PRO A 129 41.23 -21.36 -3.66
CA PRO A 129 42.44 -21.97 -3.16
C PRO A 129 43.42 -20.84 -2.85
N VAL A 130 43.82 -20.72 -1.59
CA VAL A 130 44.93 -19.88 -1.17
C VAL A 130 46.10 -20.28 -2.04
N ARG A 131 46.45 -19.47 -3.05
CA ARG A 131 47.73 -19.61 -3.74
C ARG A 131 48.77 -19.24 -2.71
N ILE A 132 49.31 -20.27 -2.08
CA ILE A 132 50.51 -20.23 -1.26
C ILE A 132 51.60 -19.67 -2.20
N ALA A 133 52.00 -18.43 -1.95
CA ALA A 133 53.16 -17.79 -2.56
C ALA A 133 54.40 -18.09 -1.68
#